data_AF-A0A945A168-F1
#
_entry.id   AF-A0A945A168-F1
#
_cell.length_a   1.000
_cell.length_b   1.000
_cell.length_c   1.000
_cell.angle_alpha   90.00
_cell.angle_beta   90.00
_cell.angle_gamma   90.00
#
_symmetry.space_group_name_H-M   'P 1'
#
loop_
_entity.id
_entity.type
_entity.pdbx_description
1 polymer ?
#
loop_
_entity_poly.entity_id
_entity_poly.type
_entity_poly.pdbx_seq_one_letter_code
_entity_poly.pdbx_strand_id
1 'polypeptide(L)'
;MSKSSIVLIGSLFLLAFAAFGCSTASDTENASQPDALVVFAAASDIGLGTARIPLNIQMIDGTRFDDKADELEVTYTAPDSDVARVVEDLKWRAWPVRSGTYTATMTFDEVGFWSIKVRSKTDDSMLPAGSGILVKSATDAPDIGDAAPLTATKTEPADGNLRSITSAPTPDADLYAISFDDAVATRKPTVISFSTPAYCQSGTCGPQTEVLAQLDDKHKGLVNFIHVEIFDNPEEMLAAGDPSLGIESSVIHEWEFHTEPWTFVVDGNGIVAGRFEAFVTFDEVEEYLLPVLASS
;
A
#
# COMPACT_ATOMS: atom_id res chain seq x y z
N MET A 1 53.41 19.09 -53.36
CA MET A 1 53.21 20.55 -53.46
C MET A 1 53.27 21.11 -52.04
N SER A 2 54.32 21.87 -51.75
CA SER A 2 54.71 22.31 -50.41
C SER A 2 54.28 23.75 -50.17
N LYS A 3 53.73 23.98 -48.96
CA LYS A 3 53.74 25.17 -48.09
C LYS A 3 53.71 26.56 -48.74
N SER A 4 52.80 27.41 -48.23
CA SER A 4 53.18 28.70 -47.61
C SER A 4 52.04 29.29 -46.80
N SER A 5 52.34 29.59 -45.54
CA SER A 5 51.56 30.47 -44.66
C SER A 5 51.80 31.93 -45.06
N ILE A 6 50.77 32.77 -45.05
CA ILE A 6 50.92 34.22 -44.89
C ILE A 6 49.87 34.72 -43.90
N VAL A 7 50.38 35.38 -42.88
CA VAL A 7 49.69 36.13 -41.83
C VAL A 7 49.75 37.62 -42.19
N LEU A 8 48.85 38.40 -41.58
CA LEU A 8 48.90 39.85 -41.31
C LEU A 8 48.19 40.76 -42.34
N ILE A 9 47.15 41.47 -41.89
CA ILE A 9 47.23 42.89 -41.48
C ILE A 9 45.87 43.30 -40.89
N GLY A 10 45.91 43.84 -39.67
CA GLY A 10 44.75 44.37 -38.98
C GLY A 10 44.24 45.68 -39.60
N SER A 11 42.95 45.90 -39.45
CA SER A 11 42.35 47.23 -39.56
C SER A 11 41.42 47.45 -38.38
N LEU A 12 41.86 48.39 -37.56
CA LEU A 12 41.19 48.98 -36.42
C LEU A 12 39.96 49.74 -36.92
N PHE A 13 38.76 49.31 -36.55
CA PHE A 13 37.55 50.12 -36.66
C PHE A 13 36.87 50.14 -35.28
N LEU A 14 37.06 51.24 -34.56
CA LEU A 14 36.19 51.63 -33.46
C LEU A 14 34.82 51.95 -34.07
N LEU A 15 33.81 51.14 -33.76
CA LEU A 15 32.41 51.53 -33.87
C LEU A 15 31.83 51.60 -32.45
N ALA A 16 31.59 52.83 -32.01
CA ALA A 16 30.81 53.14 -30.83
C ALA A 16 29.35 52.71 -31.09
N PHE A 17 28.90 51.64 -30.44
CA PHE A 17 27.48 51.31 -30.36
C PHE A 17 26.89 52.00 -29.13
N ALA A 18 26.06 53.01 -29.38
CA ALA A 18 25.23 53.64 -28.37
C ALA A 18 24.26 52.60 -27.79
N ALA A 19 24.27 52.46 -26.46
CA ALA A 19 23.29 51.69 -25.74
C ALA A 19 21.91 52.36 -25.86
N PHE A 20 21.08 51.89 -26.79
CA PHE A 20 19.65 52.11 -26.73
C PHE A 20 19.08 51.11 -25.72
N GLY A 21 18.77 51.61 -24.53
CA GLY A 21 17.98 50.89 -23.54
C GLY A 21 16.59 50.61 -24.10
N CYS A 22 16.38 49.39 -24.58
CA CYS A 22 15.05 48.83 -24.72
C CYS A 22 14.72 48.19 -23.37
N SER A 23 13.95 48.88 -22.54
CA SER A 23 13.26 48.28 -21.41
C SER A 23 12.16 47.37 -21.94
N THR A 24 12.52 46.16 -22.36
CA THR A 24 11.58 45.05 -22.39
C THR A 24 11.47 44.58 -20.96
N ALA A 25 10.41 45.01 -20.28
CA ALA A 25 9.93 44.32 -19.09
C ALA A 25 9.69 42.87 -19.51
N SER A 26 10.60 41.99 -19.10
CA SER A 26 10.33 40.57 -19.08
C SER A 26 9.33 40.36 -17.97
N ASP A 27 8.04 40.47 -18.30
CA ASP A 27 7.00 39.79 -17.54
C ASP A 27 7.21 38.29 -17.76
N THR A 28 8.24 37.73 -17.13
CA THR A 28 8.19 36.35 -16.70
C THR A 28 7.13 36.33 -15.61
N GLU A 29 5.86 36.24 -16.01
CA GLU A 29 4.86 35.61 -15.18
C GLU A 29 5.48 34.30 -14.72
N ASN A 30 5.79 34.25 -13.44
CA ASN A 30 6.10 33.02 -12.75
C ASN A 30 4.78 32.25 -12.81
N ALA A 31 4.55 31.52 -13.90
CA ALA A 31 3.37 30.69 -14.06
C ALA A 31 3.43 29.68 -12.92
N SER A 32 2.67 29.95 -11.85
CA SER A 32 2.45 28.99 -10.79
C SER A 32 2.00 27.71 -11.46
N GLN A 33 2.67 26.59 -11.15
CA GLN A 33 2.17 25.29 -11.61
C GLN A 33 0.68 25.22 -11.27
N PRO A 34 -0.18 24.77 -12.20
CA PRO A 34 -1.59 24.64 -11.91
C PRO A 34 -1.75 23.69 -10.71
N ASP A 35 -2.58 24.08 -9.74
CA ASP A 35 -2.97 23.20 -8.66
C ASP A 35 -3.64 21.97 -9.26
N ALA A 36 -3.01 20.82 -9.07
CA ALA A 36 -3.45 19.56 -9.64
C ALA A 36 -3.25 18.45 -8.63
N LEU A 37 -4.19 17.51 -8.61
CA LEU A 37 -4.04 16.29 -7.86
C LEU A 37 -3.21 15.26 -8.64
N VAL A 38 -2.62 14.33 -7.91
CA VAL A 38 -2.04 13.09 -8.42
C VAL A 38 -2.63 11.94 -7.59
N VAL A 39 -2.98 10.84 -8.26
CA VAL A 39 -3.52 9.65 -7.61
C VAL A 39 -2.82 8.39 -8.11
N PHE A 40 -2.44 7.52 -7.17
CA PHE A 40 -1.96 6.16 -7.45
C PHE A 40 -2.82 5.15 -6.69
N ALA A 41 -3.51 4.28 -7.42
CA ALA A 41 -4.12 3.09 -6.85
C ALA A 41 -3.03 2.08 -6.51
N ALA A 42 -2.92 1.72 -5.24
CA ALA A 42 -1.84 0.90 -4.70
C ALA A 42 -2.37 -0.47 -4.23
N ALA A 43 -2.93 -1.23 -5.17
CA ALA A 43 -3.26 -2.64 -5.01
C ALA A 43 -2.83 -3.40 -6.27
N SER A 44 -2.25 -4.58 -6.08
CA SER A 44 -1.71 -5.41 -7.16
C SER A 44 -2.55 -6.66 -7.42
N ASP A 45 -3.28 -7.14 -6.40
CA ASP A 45 -4.10 -8.35 -6.51
C ASP A 45 -5.60 -8.05 -6.41
N ILE A 46 -6.20 -7.68 -7.56
CA ILE A 46 -7.63 -7.37 -7.67
C ILE A 46 -8.32 -8.31 -8.67
N GLY A 47 -9.43 -8.90 -8.24
CA GLY A 47 -10.32 -9.75 -9.04
C GLY A 47 -11.71 -9.14 -9.23
N LEU A 48 -12.60 -9.90 -9.85
CA LEU A 48 -14.03 -9.58 -9.91
C LEU A 48 -14.65 -9.63 -8.52
N GLY A 49 -15.65 -8.78 -8.27
CA GLY A 49 -16.29 -8.64 -6.98
C GLY A 49 -15.91 -7.35 -6.27
N THR A 50 -15.99 -7.35 -4.95
CA THR A 50 -15.77 -6.17 -4.12
C THR A 50 -14.37 -6.18 -3.53
N ALA A 51 -13.60 -5.10 -3.73
CA ALA A 51 -12.24 -4.99 -3.23
C ALA A 51 -11.96 -3.65 -2.54
N ARG A 52 -11.10 -3.69 -1.52
CA ARG A 52 -10.52 -2.50 -0.88
C ARG A 52 -9.40 -1.95 -1.77
N ILE A 53 -9.49 -0.69 -2.17
CA ILE A 53 -8.51 0.00 -2.99
C ILE A 53 -7.81 1.11 -2.18
N PRO A 54 -6.51 0.97 -1.87
CA PRO A 54 -5.69 2.06 -1.36
C PRO A 54 -5.40 3.08 -2.45
N LEU A 55 -5.57 4.36 -2.15
CA LEU A 55 -5.38 5.49 -3.05
C LEU A 55 -4.41 6.48 -2.40
N ASN A 56 -3.21 6.60 -2.96
CA ASN A 56 -2.29 7.66 -2.59
C ASN A 56 -2.68 8.93 -3.35
N ILE A 57 -3.24 9.92 -2.64
CA ILE A 57 -3.71 11.18 -3.23
C ILE A 57 -2.88 12.32 -2.65
N GLN A 58 -2.28 13.12 -3.54
CA GLN A 58 -1.43 14.26 -3.17
C GLN A 58 -1.51 15.35 -4.23
N MET A 59 -0.99 16.53 -3.91
CA MET A 59 -0.78 17.60 -4.89
C MET A 59 0.39 17.25 -5.81
N ILE A 60 0.37 17.78 -7.04
CA ILE A 60 1.39 17.56 -8.07
C ILE A 60 2.77 18.09 -7.67
N ASP A 61 2.82 19.10 -6.82
CA ASP A 61 4.05 19.67 -6.26
C ASP A 61 4.63 18.81 -5.10
N GLY A 62 3.96 17.71 -4.75
CA GLY A 62 4.32 16.83 -3.64
C GLY A 62 3.75 17.25 -2.28
N THR A 63 2.99 18.35 -2.23
CA THR A 63 2.24 18.74 -1.04
C THR A 63 1.20 17.67 -0.71
N ARG A 64 1.04 17.41 0.58
CA ARG A 64 0.15 16.36 1.08
C ARG A 64 -1.30 16.79 0.99
N PHE A 65 -2.15 15.85 0.63
CA PHE A 65 -3.59 16.04 0.66
C PHE A 65 -4.19 15.12 1.72
N ASP A 66 -3.80 15.33 2.99
CA ASP A 66 -4.16 14.45 4.10
C ASP A 66 -5.51 14.83 4.71
N ASP A 67 -6.27 13.84 5.19
CA ASP A 67 -7.50 14.00 5.99
C ASP A 67 -8.56 14.93 5.36
N LYS A 68 -8.75 14.77 4.04
CA LYS A 68 -9.64 15.61 3.21
C LYS A 68 -10.60 14.77 2.36
N ALA A 69 -11.02 13.61 2.86
CA ALA A 69 -11.91 12.70 2.12
C ALA A 69 -13.21 13.39 1.68
N ASP A 70 -13.80 14.21 2.56
CA ASP A 70 -15.04 14.95 2.29
C ASP A 70 -14.89 16.02 1.20
N GLU A 71 -13.66 16.46 0.92
CA GLU A 71 -13.35 17.42 -0.13
C GLU A 71 -13.11 16.75 -1.50
N LEU A 72 -13.13 15.41 -1.57
CA LEU A 72 -12.84 14.65 -2.78
C LEU A 72 -14.07 13.91 -3.28
N GLU A 73 -14.22 13.86 -4.61
CA GLU A 73 -15.05 12.86 -5.27
C GLU A 73 -14.15 11.89 -6.02
N VAL A 74 -14.34 10.61 -5.74
CA VAL A 74 -13.66 9.52 -6.45
C VAL A 74 -14.70 8.78 -7.28
N THR A 75 -14.38 8.60 -8.55
CA THR A 75 -15.19 7.80 -9.46
C THR A 75 -14.34 6.73 -10.13
N TYR A 76 -14.96 5.62 -10.52
CA TYR A 76 -14.29 4.57 -11.26
C TYR A 76 -15.15 4.05 -12.41
N THR A 77 -14.51 3.69 -13.52
CA THR A 77 -15.18 3.39 -14.80
C THR A 77 -14.59 2.13 -15.42
N ALA A 78 -15.46 1.27 -15.96
CA ALA A 78 -15.08 0.03 -16.63
C ALA A 78 -14.32 0.30 -17.95
N PRO A 79 -13.50 -0.64 -18.45
CA PRO A 79 -12.61 -0.41 -19.59
C PRO A 79 -13.30 0.12 -20.86
N ASP A 80 -14.50 -0.40 -21.18
CA ASP A 80 -15.25 -0.07 -22.41
C ASP A 80 -16.56 0.69 -22.12
N SER A 81 -16.63 1.36 -20.97
CA SER A 81 -17.83 2.09 -20.51
C SER A 81 -17.56 3.58 -20.35
N ASP A 82 -18.59 4.39 -20.60
CA ASP A 82 -18.59 5.82 -20.24
C ASP A 82 -19.35 6.09 -18.93
N VAL A 83 -19.87 5.04 -18.27
CA VAL A 83 -20.65 5.15 -17.04
C VAL A 83 -19.72 5.08 -15.84
N ALA A 84 -19.45 6.25 -15.24
CA ALA A 84 -18.69 6.36 -14.01
C ALA A 84 -19.53 5.95 -12.80
N ARG A 85 -18.94 5.15 -11.90
CA ARG A 85 -19.47 4.79 -10.58
C ARG A 85 -18.85 5.71 -9.53
N VAL A 86 -19.65 6.17 -8.58
CA VAL A 86 -19.16 7.02 -7.47
C VAL A 86 -18.75 6.13 -6.31
N VAL A 87 -17.62 6.46 -5.69
CA VAL A 87 -17.17 5.87 -4.43
C VAL A 87 -17.84 6.60 -3.28
N GLU A 88 -18.52 5.84 -2.42
CA GLU A 88 -19.32 6.38 -1.31
C GLU A 88 -18.61 6.33 0.05
N ASP A 89 -17.56 5.51 0.20
CA ASP A 89 -16.93 5.18 1.48
C ASP A 89 -15.46 5.60 1.56
N LEU A 90 -15.06 6.62 0.79
CA LEU A 90 -13.71 7.15 0.76
C LEU A 90 -13.31 7.65 2.15
N LYS A 91 -12.30 7.02 2.76
CA LYS A 91 -11.80 7.36 4.10
C LYS A 91 -10.30 7.62 4.06
N TRP A 92 -9.83 8.60 4.81
CA TRP A 92 -8.40 8.78 5.05
C TRP A 92 -7.96 7.90 6.23
N ARG A 93 -6.86 7.17 6.06
CA ARG A 93 -6.26 6.28 7.06
C ARG A 93 -4.86 6.74 7.37
N ALA A 94 -4.57 7.05 8.63
CA ALA A 94 -3.22 7.46 9.03
C ALA A 94 -2.20 6.34 8.75
N TRP A 95 -1.06 6.70 8.17
CA TRP A 95 0.02 5.79 7.84
C TRP A 95 1.11 5.86 8.92
N PRO A 96 1.69 4.74 9.34
CA PRO A 96 2.51 4.68 10.56
C PRO A 96 3.82 5.47 10.44
N VAL A 97 4.35 5.62 9.22
CA VAL A 97 5.62 6.33 8.99
C VAL A 97 5.40 7.83 8.80
N ARG A 98 4.44 8.21 7.94
CA ARG A 98 4.21 9.61 7.53
C ARG A 98 2.86 9.71 6.80
N SER A 99 2.01 10.70 7.12
CA SER A 99 0.73 10.98 6.40
C SER A 99 -0.27 9.84 6.56
N GLY A 100 -0.82 9.36 5.47
CA GLY A 100 -1.98 8.49 5.37
C GLY A 100 -2.18 8.04 3.93
N THR A 101 -3.00 7.02 3.77
CA THR A 101 -3.55 6.61 2.48
C THR A 101 -5.05 6.80 2.52
N TYR A 102 -5.67 7.04 1.37
CA TYR A 102 -7.11 6.92 1.28
C TYR A 102 -7.47 5.47 0.99
N THR A 103 -8.58 4.99 1.56
CA THR A 103 -9.11 3.65 1.29
C THR A 103 -10.55 3.78 0.86
N ALA A 104 -10.94 2.98 -0.12
CA ALA A 104 -12.31 2.91 -0.61
C ALA A 104 -12.65 1.49 -1.02
N THR A 105 -13.93 1.14 -0.95
CA THR A 105 -14.44 -0.11 -1.49
C THR A 105 -14.96 0.11 -2.91
N MET A 106 -14.50 -0.70 -3.84
CA MET A 106 -14.96 -0.67 -5.23
C MET A 106 -15.49 -2.05 -5.62
N THR A 107 -16.50 -2.08 -6.49
CA THR A 107 -17.05 -3.34 -7.03
C THR A 107 -16.82 -3.41 -8.52
N PHE A 108 -16.15 -4.47 -8.96
CA PHE A 108 -15.74 -4.74 -10.33
C PHE A 108 -16.46 -5.96 -10.89
N ASP A 109 -17.11 -5.78 -12.02
CA ASP A 109 -17.93 -6.78 -12.72
C ASP A 109 -17.38 -7.13 -14.10
N GLU A 110 -16.25 -6.52 -14.48
CA GLU A 110 -15.57 -6.74 -15.75
C GLU A 110 -14.05 -6.85 -15.54
N VAL A 111 -13.42 -7.78 -16.27
CA VAL A 111 -11.97 -7.92 -16.32
C VAL A 111 -11.38 -6.82 -17.20
N GLY A 112 -10.25 -6.24 -16.80
CA GLY A 112 -9.50 -5.27 -17.59
C GLY A 112 -9.00 -4.08 -16.80
N PHE A 113 -8.51 -3.06 -17.51
CA PHE A 113 -8.01 -1.84 -16.89
C PHE A 113 -9.15 -0.87 -16.59
N TRP A 114 -9.53 -0.78 -15.32
CA TRP A 114 -10.50 0.19 -14.82
C TRP A 114 -9.82 1.54 -14.62
N SER A 115 -10.51 2.62 -15.00
CA SER A 115 -10.04 3.98 -14.73
C SER A 115 -10.57 4.46 -13.39
N ILE A 116 -9.71 5.06 -12.57
CA ILE A 116 -10.08 5.75 -11.34
C ILE A 116 -9.79 7.24 -11.55
N LYS A 117 -10.74 8.10 -11.19
CA LYS A 117 -10.61 9.55 -11.29
C LYS A 117 -10.92 10.18 -9.95
N VAL A 118 -10.10 11.15 -9.56
CA VAL A 118 -10.26 11.94 -8.34
C VAL A 118 -10.41 13.41 -8.72
N ARG A 119 -11.41 14.08 -8.17
CA ARG A 119 -11.60 15.53 -8.32
C ARG A 119 -11.86 16.20 -6.98
N SER A 120 -11.53 17.48 -6.89
CA SER A 120 -11.99 18.33 -5.80
C SER A 120 -13.50 18.53 -5.87
N LYS A 121 -14.15 18.57 -4.71
CA LYS A 121 -15.52 19.08 -4.54
C LYS A 121 -15.53 20.56 -4.16
N THR A 122 -14.42 21.10 -3.68
CA THR A 122 -14.32 22.44 -3.09
C THR A 122 -13.60 23.45 -3.99
N ASP A 123 -12.87 22.98 -4.99
CA ASP A 123 -12.11 23.80 -5.94
C ASP A 123 -12.21 23.25 -7.37
N ASP A 124 -13.13 23.81 -8.16
CA ASP A 124 -13.32 23.44 -9.57
C ASP A 124 -12.14 23.83 -10.48
N SER A 125 -11.22 24.70 -10.01
CA SER A 125 -10.02 25.06 -10.77
C SER A 125 -8.90 24.02 -10.63
N MET A 126 -8.96 23.20 -9.58
CA MET A 126 -8.00 22.12 -9.35
C MET A 126 -8.19 21.02 -10.39
N LEU A 127 -7.13 20.70 -11.13
CA LEU A 127 -7.19 19.68 -12.17
C LEU A 127 -7.43 18.28 -11.56
N PRO A 128 -8.34 17.47 -12.13
CA PRO A 128 -8.59 16.13 -11.64
C PRO A 128 -7.41 15.20 -11.93
N ALA A 129 -7.20 14.23 -11.05
CA ALA A 129 -6.22 13.17 -11.22
C ALA A 129 -6.86 11.91 -11.77
N GLY A 130 -6.07 11.13 -12.52
CA GLY A 130 -6.48 9.81 -13.01
C GLY A 130 -5.46 8.75 -12.63
N SER A 131 -5.94 7.55 -12.32
CA SER A 131 -5.15 6.32 -12.16
C SER A 131 -5.86 5.18 -12.89
N GLY A 132 -5.19 4.04 -12.97
CA GLY A 132 -5.74 2.82 -13.52
C GLY A 132 -5.46 1.65 -12.61
N ILE A 133 -6.36 0.67 -12.58
CA ILE A 133 -6.17 -0.58 -11.86
C ILE A 133 -6.53 -1.76 -12.76
N LEU A 134 -5.68 -2.77 -12.78
CA LEU A 134 -5.94 -3.99 -13.53
C LEU A 134 -6.79 -4.93 -12.68
N VAL A 135 -7.98 -5.24 -13.17
CA VAL A 135 -8.88 -6.23 -12.59
C VAL A 135 -8.72 -7.54 -13.35
N LYS A 136 -8.36 -8.60 -12.64
CA LYS A 136 -8.25 -9.97 -13.16
C LYS A 136 -9.58 -10.72 -13.03
N SER A 137 -9.69 -11.89 -13.63
CA SER A 137 -10.88 -12.75 -13.47
C SER A 137 -11.04 -13.31 -12.05
N ALA A 138 -9.93 -13.44 -11.33
CA ALA A 138 -9.85 -13.87 -9.93
C ALA A 138 -8.60 -13.24 -9.30
N THR A 139 -8.58 -13.18 -7.97
CA THR A 139 -7.39 -12.81 -7.22
C THR A 139 -6.43 -14.00 -7.13
N ASP A 140 -5.16 -13.72 -6.86
CA ASP A 140 -4.16 -14.75 -6.61
C ASP A 140 -4.30 -15.24 -5.16
N ALA A 141 -4.25 -14.31 -4.19
CA ALA A 141 -4.49 -14.63 -2.80
C ALA A 141 -6.00 -14.81 -2.50
N PRO A 142 -6.37 -15.55 -1.43
CA PRO A 142 -7.76 -15.84 -1.07
C PRO A 142 -8.65 -14.60 -1.01
N ASP A 143 -9.81 -14.65 -1.66
CA ASP A 143 -10.74 -13.54 -1.69
C ASP A 143 -11.76 -13.59 -0.55
N ILE A 144 -12.46 -12.47 -0.34
CA ILE A 144 -13.58 -12.43 0.60
C ILE A 144 -14.63 -13.46 0.19
N GLY A 145 -14.96 -14.37 1.11
CA GLY A 145 -15.88 -15.49 0.89
C GLY A 145 -15.18 -16.82 0.57
N ASP A 146 -13.90 -16.82 0.26
CA ASP A 146 -13.12 -18.04 0.07
C ASP A 146 -12.74 -18.68 1.41
N ALA A 147 -12.50 -20.00 1.38
CA ALA A 147 -11.87 -20.68 2.51
C ALA A 147 -10.40 -20.26 2.60
N ALA A 148 -9.95 -19.86 3.78
CA ALA A 148 -8.53 -19.59 4.02
C ALA A 148 -7.70 -20.90 3.90
N PRO A 149 -6.51 -20.86 3.30
CA PRO A 149 -5.60 -22.01 3.24
C PRO A 149 -5.28 -22.50 4.65
N LEU A 150 -5.55 -23.78 4.92
CA LEU A 150 -5.36 -24.39 6.24
C LEU A 150 -3.88 -24.72 6.49
N THR A 151 -3.08 -23.67 6.68
CA THR A 151 -1.62 -23.70 6.83
C THR A 151 -1.21 -23.93 8.28
N ALA A 152 -0.27 -24.85 8.51
CA ALA A 152 0.41 -24.97 9.80
C ALA A 152 1.48 -23.87 9.93
N THR A 153 1.22 -22.85 10.75
CA THR A 153 2.14 -21.74 10.99
C THR A 153 3.06 -22.01 12.17
N LYS A 154 4.26 -21.42 12.17
CA LYS A 154 5.22 -21.55 13.27
C LYS A 154 4.67 -20.92 14.55
N THR A 155 4.80 -21.64 15.66
CA THR A 155 4.48 -21.18 17.01
C THR A 155 5.74 -20.98 17.83
N GLU A 156 5.60 -20.38 19.02
CA GLU A 156 6.69 -20.20 19.97
C GLU A 156 7.50 -21.51 20.14
N PRO A 157 8.82 -21.48 19.89
CA PRO A 157 9.67 -22.65 20.06
C PRO A 157 9.76 -23.08 21.52
N ALA A 158 10.04 -24.37 21.76
CA ALA A 158 10.12 -24.92 23.12
C ALA A 158 11.22 -24.28 24.00
N ASP A 159 12.25 -23.68 23.41
CA ASP A 159 13.31 -22.95 24.10
C ASP A 159 12.99 -21.45 24.29
N GLY A 160 11.84 -20.98 23.81
CA GLY A 160 11.37 -19.59 23.88
C GLY A 160 12.08 -18.64 22.91
N ASN A 161 12.92 -19.14 21.99
CA ASN A 161 13.68 -18.28 21.09
C ASN A 161 12.83 -17.81 19.89
N LEU A 162 12.01 -16.77 20.08
CA LEU A 162 11.18 -16.19 19.02
C LEU A 162 11.99 -15.64 17.83
N ARG A 163 13.28 -15.34 17.99
CA ARG A 163 14.14 -14.88 16.87
C ARG A 163 14.27 -15.93 15.77
N SER A 164 14.11 -17.21 16.10
CA SER A 164 14.15 -18.29 15.12
C SER A 164 12.94 -18.31 14.18
N ILE A 165 11.85 -17.59 14.52
CA ILE A 165 10.58 -17.61 13.76
C ILE A 165 10.07 -16.23 13.36
N THR A 166 10.69 -15.13 13.82
CA THR A 166 10.30 -13.77 13.44
C THR A 166 11.46 -12.77 13.49
N SER A 167 11.44 -11.85 12.53
CA SER A 167 12.36 -10.72 12.47
C SER A 167 11.91 -9.52 13.32
N ALA A 168 10.70 -9.52 13.89
CA ALA A 168 10.15 -8.42 14.72
C ALA A 168 11.14 -7.92 15.78
N PRO A 169 11.55 -6.64 15.82
CA PRO A 169 12.51 -6.15 16.81
C PRO A 169 12.13 -6.41 18.27
N THR A 170 10.84 -6.38 18.59
CA THR A 170 10.29 -6.76 19.89
C THR A 170 9.08 -7.67 19.67
N PRO A 171 9.30 -9.00 19.52
CA PRO A 171 8.21 -9.93 19.27
C PRO A 171 7.25 -9.97 20.45
N ASP A 172 5.96 -9.91 20.17
CA ASP A 172 4.93 -10.28 21.13
C ASP A 172 4.71 -11.79 21.06
N ALA A 173 4.92 -12.49 22.18
CA ALA A 173 4.78 -13.95 22.24
C ALA A 173 3.34 -14.42 21.98
N ASP A 174 2.34 -13.59 22.31
CA ASP A 174 0.92 -13.95 22.14
C ASP A 174 0.56 -14.13 20.66
N LEU A 175 1.25 -13.44 19.75
CA LEU A 175 1.08 -13.58 18.28
C LEU A 175 1.63 -14.89 17.71
N TYR A 176 2.31 -15.71 18.52
CA TYR A 176 2.90 -16.99 18.14
C TYR A 176 2.39 -18.15 19.03
N ALA A 177 1.32 -17.94 19.79
CA ALA A 177 0.83 -18.91 20.77
C ALA A 177 0.08 -20.12 20.15
N ILE A 178 -0.39 -20.00 18.90
CA ILE A 178 -1.19 -21.00 18.21
C ILE A 178 -0.90 -21.00 16.70
N SER A 179 -0.91 -22.16 16.06
CA SER A 179 -0.78 -22.26 14.60
C SER A 179 -2.13 -21.94 13.93
N PHE A 180 -2.11 -21.47 12.67
CA PHE A 180 -3.34 -21.04 11.99
C PHE A 180 -4.36 -22.17 11.80
N ASP A 181 -3.91 -23.37 11.43
CA ASP A 181 -4.76 -24.56 11.31
C ASP A 181 -5.45 -24.94 12.65
N ASP A 182 -4.72 -24.88 13.77
CA ASP A 182 -5.29 -25.07 15.10
C ASP A 182 -6.23 -23.92 15.50
N ALA A 183 -5.90 -22.67 15.13
CA ALA A 183 -6.72 -21.50 15.38
C ALA A 183 -8.09 -21.60 14.71
N VAL A 184 -8.15 -22.05 13.45
CA VAL A 184 -9.40 -22.32 12.74
C VAL A 184 -10.21 -23.42 13.46
N ALA A 185 -9.55 -24.45 14.00
CA ALA A 185 -10.21 -25.50 14.76
C ALA A 185 -10.86 -25.01 16.07
N THR A 186 -10.40 -23.88 16.64
CA THR A 186 -11.04 -23.25 17.82
C THR A 186 -12.42 -22.66 17.55
N ARG A 187 -12.80 -22.50 16.27
CA ARG A 187 -14.03 -21.82 15.82
C ARG A 187 -14.14 -20.35 16.21
N LYS A 188 -13.05 -19.74 16.66
CA LYS A 188 -12.98 -18.30 16.91
C LYS A 188 -12.54 -17.59 15.63
N PRO A 189 -12.97 -16.33 15.42
CA PRO A 189 -12.38 -15.50 14.38
C PRO A 189 -10.87 -15.40 14.58
N THR A 190 -10.14 -15.29 13.49
CA THR A 190 -8.67 -15.19 13.49
C THR A 190 -8.23 -14.04 12.60
N VAL A 191 -7.36 -13.17 13.11
CA VAL A 191 -6.66 -12.17 12.30
C VAL A 191 -5.23 -12.65 12.11
N ILE A 192 -4.83 -12.86 10.86
CA ILE A 192 -3.50 -13.36 10.50
C ILE A 192 -2.80 -12.34 9.61
N SER A 193 -1.54 -12.03 9.92
CA SER A 193 -0.71 -11.11 9.13
C SER A 193 0.59 -11.77 8.70
N PHE A 194 0.90 -11.64 7.42
CA PHE A 194 2.12 -12.13 6.77
C PHE A 194 3.04 -10.94 6.49
N SER A 195 4.23 -10.94 7.09
CA SER A 195 5.17 -9.83 6.91
C SER A 195 6.59 -10.15 7.36
N THR A 196 7.54 -9.29 6.97
CA THR A 196 8.93 -9.26 7.45
C THR A 196 9.20 -8.00 8.28
N PRO A 197 8.85 -7.98 9.58
CA PRO A 197 8.83 -6.76 10.39
C PRO A 197 10.09 -5.89 10.39
N ALA A 198 11.29 -6.49 10.37
CA ALA A 198 12.54 -5.73 10.42
C ALA A 198 13.09 -5.30 9.05
N TYR A 199 12.64 -5.92 7.96
CA TYR A 199 13.32 -5.80 6.67
C TYR A 199 12.44 -5.40 5.50
N CYS A 200 11.12 -5.34 5.66
CA CYS A 200 10.29 -5.04 4.50
C CYS A 200 10.48 -3.63 3.98
N GLN A 201 10.55 -3.50 2.66
CA GLN A 201 10.92 -2.27 1.96
C GLN A 201 9.91 -1.13 2.19
N SER A 202 8.63 -1.48 2.38
CA SER A 202 7.56 -0.51 2.63
C SER A 202 7.69 0.18 4.00
N GLY A 203 8.44 -0.40 4.94
CA GLY A 203 8.55 0.07 6.31
C GLY A 203 7.26 -0.05 7.13
N THR A 204 6.28 -0.82 6.63
CA THR A 204 4.96 -0.96 7.29
C THR A 204 4.74 -2.27 8.03
N CYS A 205 5.61 -3.27 7.83
CA CYS A 205 5.46 -4.60 8.43
C CYS A 205 5.63 -4.57 9.94
N GLY A 206 6.65 -3.88 10.46
CA GLY A 206 6.82 -3.65 11.90
C GLY A 206 5.57 -3.01 12.52
N PRO A 207 5.11 -1.85 12.02
CA PRO A 207 3.87 -1.24 12.47
C PRO A 207 2.63 -2.12 12.33
N GLN A 208 2.54 -2.96 11.30
CA GLN A 208 1.43 -3.90 11.13
C GLN A 208 1.41 -4.93 12.26
N THR A 209 2.57 -5.48 12.64
CA THR A 209 2.69 -6.39 13.79
C THR A 209 2.33 -5.69 15.11
N GLU A 210 2.65 -4.41 15.27
CA GLU A 210 2.23 -3.62 16.44
C GLU A 210 0.71 -3.41 16.50
N VAL A 211 0.06 -3.20 15.35
CA VAL A 211 -1.41 -3.14 15.26
C VAL A 211 -2.03 -4.48 15.66
N LEU A 212 -1.46 -5.60 15.20
CA LEU A 212 -1.91 -6.94 15.59
C LEU A 212 -1.82 -7.17 17.10
N ALA A 213 -0.69 -6.81 17.73
CA ALA A 213 -0.51 -6.94 19.17
C ALA A 213 -1.54 -6.11 19.96
N GLN A 214 -1.81 -4.87 19.52
CA GLN A 214 -2.84 -4.02 20.14
C GLN A 214 -4.25 -4.62 20.01
N LEU A 215 -4.56 -5.24 18.86
CA LEU A 215 -5.84 -5.91 18.65
C LEU A 215 -5.95 -7.18 19.52
N ASP A 216 -4.86 -7.94 19.69
CA ASP A 216 -4.82 -9.08 20.62
C ASP A 216 -5.14 -8.63 22.04
N ASP A 217 -4.48 -7.59 22.53
CA ASP A 217 -4.73 -7.04 23.86
C ASP A 217 -6.20 -6.63 24.05
N LYS A 218 -6.82 -6.00 23.04
CA LYS A 218 -8.22 -5.54 23.13
C LYS A 218 -9.22 -6.69 23.07
N HIS A 219 -9.00 -7.67 22.19
CA HIS A 219 -9.94 -8.76 21.91
C HIS A 219 -9.50 -10.10 22.52
N LYS A 220 -8.64 -10.04 23.53
CA LYS A 220 -7.99 -11.20 24.15
C LYS A 220 -9.01 -12.27 24.54
N GLY A 221 -8.79 -13.47 24.02
CA GLY A 221 -9.62 -14.64 24.28
C GLY A 221 -10.90 -14.74 23.44
N LEU A 222 -11.27 -13.72 22.67
CA LEU A 222 -12.40 -13.74 21.73
C LEU A 222 -11.96 -14.03 20.29
N VAL A 223 -10.76 -13.58 19.93
CA VAL A 223 -10.17 -13.69 18.58
C VAL A 223 -8.76 -14.25 18.73
N ASN A 224 -8.29 -15.01 17.74
CA ASN A 224 -6.88 -15.39 17.65
C ASN A 224 -6.13 -14.37 16.78
N PHE A 225 -4.94 -13.94 17.20
CA PHE A 225 -4.08 -13.05 16.41
C PHE A 225 -2.77 -13.76 16.11
N ILE A 226 -2.37 -13.79 14.84
CA ILE A 226 -1.21 -14.56 14.39
C ILE A 226 -0.35 -13.69 13.49
N HIS A 227 0.93 -13.58 13.84
CA HIS A 227 1.94 -13.08 12.91
C HIS A 227 2.68 -14.25 12.27
N VAL A 228 2.84 -14.21 10.96
CA VAL A 228 3.64 -15.16 10.20
C VAL A 228 4.78 -14.43 9.51
N GLU A 229 6.01 -14.82 9.86
CA GLU A 229 7.20 -14.41 9.14
C GLU A 229 7.23 -15.12 7.78
N ILE A 230 7.48 -14.37 6.70
CA ILE A 230 7.46 -14.93 5.35
C ILE A 230 8.80 -15.59 4.97
N PHE A 231 9.79 -15.51 5.85
CA PHE A 231 11.08 -16.18 5.74
C PHE A 231 11.29 -17.26 6.81
N ASP A 232 11.96 -18.34 6.43
CA ASP A 232 12.20 -19.48 7.31
C ASP A 232 13.42 -19.35 8.22
N ASN A 233 14.33 -18.41 7.93
CA ASN A 233 15.58 -18.19 8.64
C ASN A 233 15.76 -16.73 9.16
N PRO A 234 14.76 -16.14 9.86
CA PRO A 234 14.86 -14.76 10.32
C PRO A 234 16.04 -14.52 11.28
N GLU A 235 16.41 -15.51 12.10
CA GLU A 235 17.56 -15.41 13.01
C GLU A 235 18.88 -15.21 12.26
N GLU A 236 19.08 -15.92 11.14
CA GLU A 236 20.27 -15.77 10.29
C GLU A 236 20.28 -14.40 9.61
N MET A 237 19.14 -14.00 9.05
CA MET A 237 18.98 -12.67 8.43
C MET A 237 19.29 -11.56 9.43
N LEU A 238 18.82 -11.68 10.68
CA LEU A 238 19.09 -10.73 11.76
C LEU A 238 20.57 -10.73 12.18
N ALA A 239 21.18 -11.90 12.34
CA ALA A 239 22.57 -12.02 12.75
C ALA A 239 23.53 -11.44 11.70
N ALA A 240 23.21 -11.61 10.40
CA ALA A 240 23.98 -11.05 9.29
C ALA A 240 23.65 -9.57 9.01
N GLY A 241 22.46 -9.11 9.41
CA GLY A 241 21.93 -7.80 8.99
C GLY A 241 21.60 -7.74 7.50
N ASP A 242 21.30 -8.89 6.89
CA ASP A 242 21.17 -9.04 5.43
C ASP A 242 19.91 -9.84 5.07
N PRO A 243 18.83 -9.17 4.60
CA PRO A 243 17.61 -9.86 4.19
C PRO A 243 17.76 -10.65 2.89
N SER A 244 18.83 -10.46 2.10
CA SER A 244 19.05 -11.24 0.88
C SER A 244 19.39 -12.71 1.13
N LEU A 245 19.69 -13.06 2.39
CA LEU A 245 19.87 -14.43 2.85
C LEU A 245 18.54 -15.15 3.15
N GLY A 246 17.40 -14.44 3.03
CA GLY A 246 16.09 -14.99 3.34
C GLY A 246 15.75 -16.23 2.53
N ILE A 247 15.33 -17.28 3.23
CA ILE A 247 14.75 -18.50 2.66
C ILE A 247 13.24 -18.33 2.71
N GLU A 248 12.59 -18.17 1.57
CA GLU A 248 11.13 -18.00 1.52
C GLU A 248 10.40 -19.17 2.18
N SER A 249 9.40 -18.84 3.01
CA SER A 249 8.55 -19.82 3.68
C SER A 249 7.44 -20.32 2.74
N SER A 250 7.00 -21.57 2.92
CA SER A 250 5.96 -22.17 2.06
C SER A 250 4.62 -21.43 2.11
N VAL A 251 4.36 -20.67 3.18
CA VAL A 251 3.13 -19.89 3.37
C VAL A 251 2.86 -18.91 2.23
N ILE A 252 3.92 -18.38 1.59
CA ILE A 252 3.81 -17.49 0.43
C ILE A 252 3.12 -18.22 -0.74
N HIS A 253 3.47 -19.49 -0.95
CA HIS A 253 2.89 -20.31 -2.01
C HIS A 253 1.50 -20.85 -1.64
N GLU A 254 1.26 -21.14 -0.37
CA GLU A 254 -0.04 -21.63 0.11
C GLU A 254 -1.13 -20.55 0.07
N TRP A 255 -0.74 -19.28 0.29
CA TRP A 255 -1.64 -18.12 0.26
C TRP A 255 -1.54 -17.28 -1.02
N GLU A 256 -0.67 -17.68 -1.96
CA GLU A 256 -0.51 -17.07 -3.29
C GLU A 256 -0.37 -15.54 -3.32
N PHE A 257 0.30 -14.93 -2.33
CA PHE A 257 0.62 -13.50 -2.32
C PHE A 257 2.05 -13.22 -2.80
N HIS A 258 2.30 -11.99 -3.27
CA HIS A 258 3.57 -11.58 -3.88
C HIS A 258 4.14 -10.26 -3.33
N THR A 259 3.49 -9.69 -2.32
CA THR A 259 3.87 -8.42 -1.69
C THR A 259 3.79 -8.55 -0.17
N GLU A 260 4.18 -7.51 0.58
CA GLU A 260 4.04 -7.48 2.04
C GLU A 260 3.87 -6.05 2.59
N PRO A 261 3.19 -5.88 3.73
CA PRO A 261 2.47 -6.91 4.49
C PRO A 261 1.13 -7.31 3.85
N TRP A 262 0.65 -8.49 4.20
CA TRP A 262 -0.74 -8.90 3.99
C TRP A 262 -1.41 -9.18 5.33
N THR A 263 -2.67 -8.80 5.48
CA THR A 263 -3.48 -9.14 6.65
C THR A 263 -4.82 -9.68 6.20
N PHE A 264 -5.31 -10.70 6.89
CA PHE A 264 -6.61 -11.32 6.66
C PHE A 264 -7.40 -11.39 7.96
N VAL A 265 -8.70 -11.15 7.85
CA VAL A 265 -9.69 -11.45 8.89
C VAL A 265 -10.44 -12.70 8.43
N VAL A 266 -10.39 -13.75 9.23
CA VAL A 266 -11.00 -15.05 8.95
C VAL A 266 -12.06 -15.35 10.01
N ASP A 267 -13.24 -15.80 9.60
CA ASP A 267 -14.34 -16.11 10.49
C ASP A 267 -14.16 -17.45 11.24
N GLY A 268 -15.07 -17.74 12.18
CA GLY A 268 -15.04 -18.97 12.96
C GLY A 268 -15.27 -20.27 12.15
N ASN A 269 -15.59 -20.18 10.85
CA ASN A 269 -15.69 -21.31 9.94
C ASN A 269 -14.47 -21.44 9.02
N GLY A 270 -13.47 -20.57 9.16
CA GLY A 270 -12.28 -20.56 8.29
C GLY A 270 -12.51 -19.83 6.95
N ILE A 271 -13.53 -18.97 6.86
CA ILE A 271 -13.84 -18.20 5.64
C ILE A 271 -13.25 -16.79 5.77
N VAL A 272 -12.60 -16.30 4.71
CA VAL A 272 -12.05 -14.95 4.64
C VAL A 272 -13.19 -13.94 4.65
N ALA A 273 -13.21 -13.08 5.67
CA ALA A 273 -14.17 -11.98 5.82
C ALA A 273 -13.56 -10.62 5.44
N GLY A 274 -12.23 -10.49 5.50
CA GLY A 274 -11.50 -9.31 5.08
C GLY A 274 -10.10 -9.66 4.62
N ARG A 275 -9.60 -8.93 3.63
CA ARG A 275 -8.25 -9.08 3.06
C ARG A 275 -7.63 -7.71 2.80
N PHE A 276 -6.36 -7.57 3.12
CA PHE A 276 -5.67 -6.28 3.08
C PHE A 276 -4.27 -6.48 2.52
N GLU A 277 -4.03 -5.89 1.35
CA GLU A 277 -2.68 -5.65 0.85
C GLU A 277 -2.13 -4.35 1.46
N ALA A 278 -0.85 -4.38 1.84
CA ALA A 278 -0.16 -3.31 2.57
C ALA A 278 -0.77 -3.05 3.95
N PHE A 279 -0.38 -1.93 4.57
CA PHE A 279 -0.80 -1.59 5.92
C PHE A 279 -2.33 -1.40 6.03
N VAL A 280 -2.87 -1.95 7.12
CA VAL A 280 -4.26 -1.78 7.54
C VAL A 280 -4.28 -1.26 8.97
N THR A 281 -5.02 -0.16 9.18
CA THR A 281 -5.10 0.45 10.51
C THR A 281 -5.89 -0.42 11.49
N PHE A 282 -5.65 -0.22 12.78
CA PHE A 282 -6.41 -0.83 13.86
C PHE A 282 -7.93 -0.73 13.65
N ASP A 283 -8.45 0.48 13.46
CA ASP A 283 -9.89 0.72 13.30
C ASP A 283 -10.43 0.06 12.03
N GLU A 284 -9.63 0.02 10.96
CA GLU A 284 -10.02 -0.62 9.71
C GLU A 284 -10.09 -2.15 9.85
N VAL A 285 -9.19 -2.80 10.58
CA VAL A 285 -9.35 -4.24 10.90
C VAL A 285 -10.63 -4.47 11.69
N GLU A 286 -10.95 -3.60 12.66
CA GLU A 286 -12.18 -3.72 13.45
C GLU A 286 -13.46 -3.57 12.61
N GLU A 287 -13.44 -2.74 11.55
CA GLU A 287 -14.58 -2.61 10.62
C GLU A 287 -15.00 -3.96 10.00
N TYR A 288 -14.06 -4.89 9.83
CA TYR A 288 -14.32 -6.24 9.29
C TYR A 288 -14.42 -7.31 10.38
N LEU A 289 -13.69 -7.16 11.48
CA LEU A 289 -13.65 -8.14 12.58
C LEU A 289 -14.91 -8.09 13.46
N LEU A 290 -15.43 -6.91 13.78
CA LEU A 290 -16.57 -6.77 14.69
C LEU A 290 -17.87 -7.41 14.16
N PRO A 291 -18.23 -7.30 12.86
CA PRO A 291 -19.36 -8.02 12.29
C PRO A 291 -19.23 -9.55 12.43
N VAL A 292 -18.02 -10.07 12.20
CA VAL A 292 -17.72 -11.50 12.32
C VAL A 292 -17.90 -11.98 13.76
N LEU A 293 -17.38 -11.23 14.73
CA LEU A 293 -17.55 -11.50 16.16
C LEU A 293 -19.02 -11.50 16.60
N ALA A 294 -19.84 -10.61 16.06
CA ALA A 294 -21.27 -10.54 16.38
C ALA A 294 -22.08 -11.73 15.81
N SER A 295 -21.55 -12.41 14.78
CA SER A 295 -22.18 -13.56 14.13
C SER A 295 -21.69 -14.92 14.64
N SER A 296 -20.67 -14.94 15.51
CA SER A 296 -20.01 -16.14 16.04
C SER A 296 -20.69 -16.71 17.29
#